data_AF-A0A7X0FWR1-F1
#
_entry.id   AF-A0A7X0FWR1-F1
#
_cell.length_a   1.000
_cell.length_b   1.000
_cell.length_c   1.000
_cell.angle_alpha   90.00
_cell.angle_beta   90.00
_cell.angle_gamma   90.00
#
_symmetry.space_group_name_H-M   'P 1'
#
loop_
_entity.id
_entity.type
_entity.pdbx_description
1 polymer ?
#
loop_
_entity_poly.entity_id
_entity_poly.type
_entity_poly.pdbx_seq_one_letter_code
_entity_poly.pdbx_strand_id
1 'polypeptide(L)' 'MSTGSHAGRPKSWVAVAIIFIGFAIGGVGITLGPDWVVFGVGAALVAIGGVIALAVDIMTDVVVDEPRA' A
#
# COMPACT_ATOMS: atom_id res chain seq x y z
N MET A 1 -19.12 21.37 -7.23
CA MET A 1 -18.44 20.27 -7.95
C MET A 1 -17.20 19.96 -7.15
N SER A 2 -17.06 18.75 -6.63
CA SER A 2 -15.87 18.34 -5.86
C SER A 2 -14.67 18.31 -6.81
N THR A 3 -13.70 19.19 -6.58
CA THR A 3 -12.43 19.21 -7.34
C THR A 3 -11.45 18.10 -6.87
N GLY A 4 -11.86 17.26 -5.91
CA GLY A 4 -11.04 16.16 -5.38
C GLY A 4 -11.07 14.93 -6.27
N SER A 5 -9.90 14.44 -6.69
CA SER A 5 -9.76 13.16 -7.40
C SER A 5 -9.97 11.99 -6.44
N HIS A 6 -10.86 11.05 -6.78
CA HIS A 6 -10.99 9.77 -6.07
C HIS A 6 -9.74 8.89 -6.16
N ALA A 7 -8.78 9.23 -7.03
CA ALA A 7 -7.56 8.47 -7.19
C ALA A 7 -6.57 8.68 -6.03
N GLY A 8 -6.73 9.67 -5.15
CA GLY A 8 -5.74 9.97 -4.11
C GLY A 8 -4.46 10.62 -4.67
N ARG A 9 -3.48 10.89 -3.81
CA ARG A 9 -2.26 11.63 -4.15
C ARG A 9 -1.21 10.70 -4.76
N PRO A 10 -0.42 11.16 -5.76
CA PRO A 10 0.62 10.33 -6.38
C PRO A 10 1.64 9.73 -5.39
N LYS A 11 2.00 10.47 -4.33
CA LYS A 11 2.93 9.99 -3.29
C LYS A 11 2.38 8.79 -2.50
N SER A 12 1.07 8.68 -2.36
CA SER A 12 0.40 7.59 -1.65
C SER A 12 0.38 6.33 -2.51
N TRP A 13 0.24 6.48 -3.83
CA TRP A 13 0.40 5.38 -4.77
C TRP A 13 1.79 4.75 -4.76
N VAL A 14 2.84 5.52 -4.45
CA VAL A 14 4.19 4.95 -4.26
C VAL A 14 4.19 3.97 -3.08
N ALA A 15 3.56 4.32 -1.96
CA ALA A 15 3.43 3.42 -0.81
C ALA A 15 2.63 2.15 -1.17
N VAL A 16 1.50 2.32 -1.86
CA VAL A 16 0.65 1.21 -2.33
C VAL A 16 1.43 0.28 -3.25
N ALA A 17 2.17 0.82 -4.23
CA ALA A 17 2.94 0.02 -5.18
C ALA A 17 4.03 -0.82 -4.47
N ILE A 18 4.74 -0.24 -3.51
CA ILE A 18 5.75 -0.97 -2.72
C ILE A 18 5.10 -2.12 -1.94
N ILE A 19 3.97 -1.87 -1.27
CA ILE A 19 3.22 -2.90 -0.55
C ILE A 19 2.78 -4.00 -1.51
N PHE A 20 2.24 -3.64 -2.67
CA PHE A 20 1.74 -4.59 -3.64
C PHE A 20 2.85 -5.48 -4.22
N ILE A 21 4.01 -4.89 -4.53
CA ILE A 21 5.21 -5.63 -4.96
C ILE A 21 5.67 -6.59 -3.87
N GLY A 22 5.76 -6.13 -2.61
CA GLY A 22 6.14 -6.97 -1.48
C GLY A 22 5.18 -8.13 -1.27
N PHE A 23 3.87 -7.89 -1.36
CA PHE A 23 2.84 -8.92 -1.27
C PHE A 23 2.95 -9.95 -2.40
N ALA A 24 3.15 -9.51 -3.64
CA ALA A 24 3.32 -10.42 -4.78
C ALA A 24 4.56 -11.30 -4.62
N ILE A 25 5.70 -10.72 -4.23
CA ILE A 25 6.95 -11.46 -3.98
C ILE A 25 6.76 -12.47 -2.84
N GLY A 26 6.18 -12.05 -1.72
CA GLY A 26 5.96 -12.91 -0.57
C GLY A 26 4.97 -14.05 -0.86
N GLY A 27 3.89 -13.76 -1.59
CA GLY A 27 2.91 -14.77 -2.02
C GLY A 27 3.51 -15.80 -2.96
N VAL A 28 4.34 -15.38 -3.92
CA VAL A 28 5.08 -16.31 -4.79
C VAL A 28 6.04 -17.18 -3.97
N GLY A 29 6.77 -16.59 -3.01
CA GLY A 29 7.71 -17.31 -2.15
C GLY A 29 7.07 -18.39 -1.28
N ILE A 30 5.79 -18.27 -0.91
CA ILE A 30 5.06 -19.31 -0.17
C ILE A 30 4.44 -20.36 -1.10
N THR A 31 4.01 -19.98 -2.31
CA THR A 31 3.19 -20.83 -3.19
C THR A 31 3.98 -21.79 -4.09
N LEU A 32 5.22 -21.46 -4.48
CA LEU A 32 6.05 -22.30 -5.38
C LEU A 32 6.94 -23.31 -4.64
N GLY A 33 6.61 -23.61 -3.38
CA GLY A 33 7.49 -24.26 -2.41
C GLY A 33 7.99 -23.18 -1.42
N PRO A 34 7.93 -23.42 -0.10
CA PRO A 34 8.17 -22.37 0.89
C PRO A 34 9.65 -21.94 0.87
N ASP A 35 9.93 -20.90 0.10
CA ASP A 35 11.18 -20.13 0.13
C ASP A 35 11.03 -19.03 1.18
N TRP A 36 11.50 -19.35 2.39
CA TRP A 36 11.44 -18.44 3.53
C TRP A 36 12.26 -17.16 3.35
N VAL A 37 13.28 -17.18 2.49
CA VAL A 37 14.09 -15.99 2.19
C VAL A 37 13.29 -15.05 1.29
N VAL A 38 12.72 -15.56 0.21
CA VAL A 38 11.87 -14.76 -0.70
C VAL A 38 10.64 -14.24 0.04
N PHE A 39 10.02 -15.05 0.88
CA PHE A 39 8.94 -14.59 1.76
C PHE A 39 9.39 -13.45 2.67
N GLY A 40 10.56 -13.59 3.32
CA GLY A 40 11.12 -12.56 4.20
C GLY A 40 11.35 -11.22 3.48
N VAL A 41 11.85 -11.26 2.24
CA VAL A 41 12.02 -10.06 1.40
C VAL A 41 10.66 -9.42 1.10
N GLY A 42 9.66 -10.21 0.70
CA GLY A 42 8.31 -9.72 0.47
C GLY A 42 7.69 -9.06 1.70
N ALA A 43 7.81 -9.71 2.86
CA ALA A 43 7.33 -9.19 4.15
C ALA A 43 8.02 -7.88 4.55
N ALA A 44 9.35 -7.78 4.34
CA ALA A 44 10.11 -6.56 4.60
C ALA A 44 9.65 -5.39 3.71
N LEU A 45 9.39 -5.65 2.42
CA LEU A 45 8.86 -4.64 1.51
C LEU A 45 7.46 -4.15 1.93
N VAL A 46 6.58 -5.06 2.36
CA VAL A 46 5.26 -4.70 2.90
C VAL A 46 5.41 -3.81 4.14
N ALA A 47 6.31 -4.16 5.06
CA ALA A 47 6.56 -3.36 6.26
C ALA A 47 7.10 -1.96 5.92
N ILE A 48 8.08 -1.86 5.01
CA ILE A 48 8.62 -0.57 4.53
C ILE A 48 7.52 0.26 3.88
N GLY A 49 6.71 -0.34 3.00
CA GLY A 49 5.59 0.33 2.37
C GLY A 49 4.54 0.82 3.39
N GLY A 50 4.29 0.03 4.44
CA GLY A 50 3.43 0.42 5.56
C GLY A 50 3.97 1.63 6.34
N VAL A 51 5.28 1.67 6.62
CA VAL A 51 5.92 2.84 7.24
C VAL A 51 5.80 4.07 6.36
N ILE A 52 6.01 3.93 5.04
CA ILE A 52 5.84 5.04 4.09
C ILE A 52 4.38 5.50 4.06
N ALA A 53 3.42 4.57 4.03
CA ALA A 53 1.99 4.86 4.04
C ALA A 53 1.57 5.69 5.27
N LEU A 54 2.09 5.34 6.45
CA LEU A 54 1.91 6.11 7.68
C LEU A 54 2.57 7.49 7.56
N ALA A 55 3.80 7.57 7.06
CA ALA A 55 4.54 8.82 6.93
C ALA A 55 3.90 9.81 5.94
N VAL A 56 3.23 9.33 4.89
CA VAL A 56 2.55 10.18 3.91
C VAL A 56 1.12 10.53 4.28
N ASP A 57 0.63 9.95 5.39
CA ASP A 57 -0.74 10.06 5.90
C ASP A 57 -1.79 9.64 4.86
N ILE A 58 -1.62 8.43 4.33
CA ILE A 58 -2.41 7.92 3.20
C ILE A 58 -3.92 7.93 3.46
N MET A 59 -4.35 7.88 4.72
CA MET A 59 -5.77 7.88 5.06
C MET A 59 -6.45 9.23 4.78
N THR A 60 -5.68 10.30 4.61
CA THR A 60 -6.20 11.60 4.15
C THR A 60 -6.53 11.65 2.67
N ASP A 61 -6.15 10.62 1.90
CA ASP A 61 -6.50 10.52 0.49
C ASP A 61 -7.94 10.01 0.26
N VAL A 62 -8.65 9.65 1.34
CA VAL A 62 -10.06 9.29 1.29
C VAL A 62 -10.91 10.56 1.14
N VAL A 63 -11.82 10.56 0.15
CA VAL A 63 -12.84 11.59 0.05
C VAL A 63 -13.88 11.36 1.15
N VAL A 64 -13.99 12.30 2.09
CA VAL A 64 -15.01 12.26 3.14
C VAL A 64 -16.26 12.99 2.65
N ASP A 65 -17.40 12.31 2.70
CA ASP A 65 -18.70 12.94 2.43
C ASP A 65 -19.02 13.98 3.52
N GLU A 66 -19.55 15.13 3.13
CA GLU A 66 -20.08 16.10 4.09
C GLU A 66 -21.35 15.53 4.77
N PRO A 67 -21.58 15.83 6.07
CA PRO A 67 -22.80 15.43 6.76
C PRO A 67 -24.04 15.93 6.01
N ARG A 68 -24.97 15.02 5.69
CA ARG A 68 -26.26 15.39 5.11
C ARG A 68 -27.11 16.04 6.20
N ALA A 69 -27.44 17.32 6.02
CA ALA A 69 -28.37 18.06 6.87
C ALA A 69 -29.81 17.57 6.68
#